data_AF-A0A3M8G5V2-F1
#
_entry.id   AF-A0A3M8G5V2-F1
#
_cell.length_a   1.000
_cell.length_b   1.000
_cell.length_c   1.000
_cell.angle_alpha   90.00
_cell.angle_beta   90.00
_cell.angle_gamma   90.00
#
_symmetry.space_group_name_H-M   'P 1'
#
loop_
_entity.id
_entity.type
_entity.pdbx_description
1 polymer ?
#
loop_
_entity_poly.entity_id
_entity_poly.type
_entity_poly.pdbx_seq_one_letter_code
_entity_poly.pdbx_strand_id
1 'polypeptide(L)' 'MNKNQILSIGIGSAIGTSIGTTNGAITGSIAMGTVYGSMIGTVIGVVLAILIFKDNKDE' A
#
# COMPACT_ATOMS: atom_id res chain seq x y z
N MET A 1 16.51 -2.62 2.44
CA MET A 1 15.34 -2.34 1.57
C MET A 1 15.78 -1.31 0.55
N ASN A 2 15.74 -1.63 -0.74
CA ASN A 2 16.15 -0.71 -1.80
C ASN A 2 15.12 0.44 -1.94
N LYS A 3 15.51 1.58 -2.52
CA LYS A 3 14.62 2.71 -2.84
C LYS A 3 13.35 2.26 -3.54
N ASN A 4 13.45 1.32 -4.49
CA ASN A 4 12.30 0.79 -5.22
C ASN A 4 11.31 0.04 -4.31
N GLN A 5 11.81 -0.67 -3.30
CA GLN A 5 10.96 -1.36 -2.32
C GLN A 5 10.27 -0.36 -1.40
N ILE A 6 10.99 0.67 -0.94
CA ILE A 6 10.42 1.75 -0.13
C ILE A 6 9.31 2.48 -0.92
N LEU A 7 9.59 2.81 -2.18
CA LEU A 7 8.62 3.46 -3.06
C LEU A 7 7.40 2.58 -3.31
N SER A 8 7.59 1.29 -3.56
CA SER A 8 6.48 0.35 -3.78
C SER A 8 5.56 0.27 -2.56
N ILE A 9 6.12 0.20 -1.36
CA ILE A 9 5.34 0.19 -0.11
C ILE A 9 4.64 1.53 0.10
N GLY A 10 5.34 2.64 -0.09
CA GLY A 10 4.78 3.99 0.07
C GLY A 10 3.63 4.28 -0.90
N ILE A 11 3.81 3.93 -2.18
CA ILE A 11 2.77 4.05 -3.22
C ILE A 11 1.57 3.15 -2.87
N GLY A 12 1.82 1.90 -2.50
CA GLY A 12 0.76 0.97 -2.09
C GLY A 12 -0.06 1.54 -0.92
N SER A 13 0.61 2.05 0.12
CA SER A 13 -0.03 2.68 1.26
C SER A 13 -0.85 3.93 0.88
N ALA A 14 -0.31 4.81 0.04
CA ALA A 14 -0.99 6.02 -0.40
C ALA A 14 -2.25 5.71 -1.23
N ILE A 15 -2.14 4.80 -2.19
CA ILE A 15 -3.27 4.36 -3.03
C ILE A 15 -4.34 3.69 -2.16
N GLY A 16 -3.93 2.76 -1.30
CA GLY A 16 -4.83 2.06 -0.40
C GLY A 16 -5.58 3.02 0.52
N THR A 17 -4.87 4.00 1.10
CA THR A 17 -5.46 5.07 1.93
C THR A 17 -6.51 5.85 1.13
N SER A 18 -6.20 6.27 -0.09
CA SER A 18 -7.12 7.06 -0.92
C SER A 18 -8.38 6.27 -1.33
N ILE A 19 -8.25 4.99 -1.62
CA ILE A 19 -9.40 4.12 -1.93
C ILE A 19 -10.22 3.88 -0.64
N GLY A 20 -9.54 3.62 0.47
CA GLY A 20 -10.15 3.40 1.77
C GLY A 20 -10.95 4.59 2.27
N THR A 21 -10.41 5.80 2.15
CA THR A 21 -11.11 7.04 2.52
C THR A 21 -12.37 7.23 1.68
N THR A 22 -12.29 6.98 0.37
CA THR A 22 -13.44 7.06 -0.55
C THR A 22 -14.53 6.07 -0.16
N ASN A 23 -14.18 4.80 0.07
CA ASN A 23 -15.12 3.77 0.51
C ASN A 23 -15.70 4.07 1.91
N GLY A 24 -14.87 4.58 2.81
CA GLY A 24 -15.27 5.02 4.14
C GLY A 24 -16.27 6.17 4.09
N ALA A 25 -16.09 7.12 3.16
CA ALA A 25 -17.03 8.22 2.95
C ALA A 25 -18.39 7.72 2.45
N ILE A 26 -18.42 6.73 1.57
CA ILE A 26 -19.67 6.12 1.06
C ILE A 26 -20.40 5.34 2.15
N THR A 27 -19.66 4.63 3.02
CA THR A 27 -20.22 3.78 4.08
C THR A 27 -20.51 4.51 5.39
N GLY A 28 -20.18 5.81 5.48
CA GLY A 28 -20.35 6.61 6.68
C GLY A 28 -19.29 6.36 7.78
N SER A 29 -18.21 5.65 7.46
CA SER A 29 -17.09 5.37 8.38
C SER A 29 -15.74 5.66 7.74
N ILE A 30 -15.42 6.95 7.56
CA ILE A 30 -14.19 7.42 6.92
C ILE A 30 -12.95 6.92 7.65
N ALA A 31 -12.94 6.99 8.99
CA ALA A 31 -11.80 6.56 9.81
C ALA A 31 -11.49 5.07 9.59
N MET A 32 -12.50 4.19 9.67
CA MET A 32 -12.30 2.76 9.45
C MET A 32 -11.95 2.44 8.01
N GLY A 33 -12.58 3.10 7.04
CA GLY A 33 -12.23 2.96 5.62
C GLY A 33 -10.76 3.29 5.35
N THR A 34 -10.26 4.38 5.93
CA THR A 34 -8.85 4.80 5.84
C THR A 34 -7.92 3.75 6.45
N VAL A 35 -8.25 3.23 7.64
CA VAL A 35 -7.46 2.20 8.32
C VAL A 35 -7.37 0.93 7.46
N TYR A 36 -8.52 0.40 7.02
CA TYR A 36 -8.55 -0.80 6.17
C TYR A 36 -7.83 -0.58 4.84
N GLY A 37 -8.06 0.56 4.19
CA GLY A 37 -7.42 0.90 2.92
C GLY A 37 -5.91 1.00 3.05
N SER A 38 -5.41 1.72 4.07
CA SER A 38 -3.96 1.87 4.30
C SER A 38 -3.29 0.53 4.62
N MET A 39 -3.94 -0.32 5.41
CA MET A 39 -3.45 -1.68 5.70
C MET A 39 -3.36 -2.53 4.44
N ILE A 40 -4.45 -2.62 3.67
CA ILE A 40 -4.50 -3.42 2.44
C ILE A 40 -3.47 -2.90 1.43
N GLY A 41 -3.42 -1.58 1.23
CA GLY A 41 -2.46 -0.94 0.33
C GLY A 41 -1.01 -1.19 0.73
N THR A 42 -0.70 -1.12 2.01
CA THR A 42 0.64 -1.43 2.54
C THR A 42 1.00 -2.90 2.30
N VAL A 43 0.08 -3.84 2.56
CA VAL A 43 0.30 -5.28 2.31
C VAL A 43 0.56 -5.54 0.83
N ILE A 44 -0.24 -4.96 -0.07
CA ILE A 44 -0.03 -5.07 -1.52
C ILE A 44 1.34 -4.50 -1.91
N GLY A 45 1.69 -3.31 -1.40
CA GLY A 45 3.00 -2.70 -1.65
C GLY A 45 4.17 -3.56 -1.16
N VAL A 46 4.05 -4.18 0.02
CA VAL A 46 5.06 -5.12 0.53
C VAL A 46 5.16 -6.37 -0.34
N VAL A 47 4.03 -6.95 -0.74
CA VAL A 47 4.00 -8.14 -1.61
C VAL A 47 4.64 -7.82 -2.96
N LEU A 48 4.30 -6.69 -3.58
CA LEU A 48 4.94 -6.25 -4.83
C LEU A 48 6.43 -5.97 -4.64
N ALA A 49 6.82 -5.37 -3.52
CA ALA A 49 8.22 -5.11 -3.20
C ALA A 49 9.05 -6.40 -3.07
N ILE A 50 8.44 -7.48 -2.58
CA ILE A 50 9.08 -8.79 -2.43
C ILE A 50 8.99 -9.61 -3.72
N LEU A 51 7.91 -9.51 -4.50
CA LEU A 51 7.79 -10.30 -5.73
C LEU A 51 8.61 -9.72 -6.88
N ILE A 52 8.65 -8.39 -7.02
CA ILE A 52 9.28 -7.73 -8.17
C ILE A 52 10.73 -7.33 -7.88
N PHE A 53 11.02 -6.80 -6.68
CA PHE A 53 12.35 -6.26 -6.37
C PHE A 53 13.25 -7.20 -5.56
N LYS A 54 12.83 -8.44 -5.33
CA LYS A 54 13.67 -9.46 -4.66
C LYS A 54 14.87 -9.92 -5.50
N ASP A 55 14.79 -9.80 -6.83
CA ASP A 55 15.86 -10.16 -7.76
C ASP A 55 16.95 -9.09 -7.93
N ASN A 56 16.79 -7.88 -7.38
CA ASN A 56 17.79 -6.83 -7.50
C ASN A 56 18.92 -6.98 -6.47
N LYS A 57 19.25 -8.23 -6.09
CA LYS A 57 20.32 -8.54 -5.14
C LYS A 57 21.55 -9.15 -5.80
N ASP A 58 21.48 -9.41 -7.10
CA ASP A 58 22.57 -9.95 -7.90
C ASP A 58 22.83 -9.01 -9.09
N GLU A 59 23.57 -7.92 -8.85
CA GLU A 59 24.37 -7.17 -9.83
C GLU A 59 25.34 -6.23 -9.10
#